data_AF-A0A3D4VRQ3-F1
#
_entry.id   AF-A0A3D4VRQ3-F1
#
_cell.length_a   1.000
_cell.length_b   1.000
_cell.length_c   1.000
_cell.angle_alpha   90.00
_cell.angle_beta   90.00
_cell.angle_gamma   90.00
#
_symmetry.space_group_name_H-M   'P 1'
#
loop_
_entity.id
_entity.type
_entity.pdbx_description
1 polymer ?
#
loop_
_entity_poly.entity_id
_entity_poly.type
_entity_poly.pdbx_seq_one_letter_code
_entity_poly.pdbx_strand_id
1 'polypeptide(L)'
;MIISAYNIYCAKDKIIEKTVEKQKDDILSKVYGLENSFYLSFYELVAEFTVIDAYEFFVELDCQSNFFYDNIELMDEERGRRFFKIMAMHHTIKMLRKKRDNLDMEDMSNCMFSVYSFDEDEEKLFKLLYLCSVNFENQFPALFARSLGKYLFGKEVENPFTLAFIENFCYNSYNSFLGYLSKYISINRRIKIAENQLIMEA
;
A
#
# COMPACT_ATOMS: atom_id res chain seq x y z
N MET A 1 14.92 -9.38 -36.09
CA MET A 1 14.37 -9.93 -34.84
C MET A 1 13.89 -8.75 -33.99
N ILE A 2 12.81 -8.09 -34.41
CA ILE A 2 12.13 -7.00 -33.68
C ILE A 2 11.05 -7.67 -32.81
N ILE A 3 11.50 -8.61 -31.98
CA ILE A 3 10.74 -9.12 -30.84
C ILE A 3 11.46 -8.49 -29.64
N SER A 4 11.54 -7.16 -29.64
CA SER A 4 12.52 -6.41 -28.86
C SER A 4 11.78 -5.52 -27.88
N ALA A 5 11.95 -5.77 -26.57
CA ALA A 5 11.41 -5.01 -25.44
C ALA A 5 9.88 -4.84 -25.41
N TYR A 6 9.25 -4.26 -26.43
CA TYR A 6 7.82 -4.00 -26.53
C TYR A 6 6.93 -5.23 -26.24
N ASN A 7 7.27 -6.40 -26.78
CA ASN A 7 6.52 -7.64 -26.50
C ASN A 7 6.69 -8.14 -25.06
N ILE A 8 7.82 -7.83 -24.41
CA ILE A 8 8.08 -8.17 -23.00
C ILE A 8 7.34 -7.18 -22.09
N TYR A 9 7.41 -5.88 -22.39
CA TYR A 9 6.62 -4.84 -21.69
C TYR A 9 5.11 -5.15 -21.80
N CYS A 10 4.60 -5.38 -23.01
CA CYS A 10 3.19 -5.76 -23.20
C CYS A 10 2.79 -7.10 -22.56
N ALA A 11 3.73 -7.98 -22.23
CA ALA A 11 3.43 -9.22 -21.50
C ALA A 11 3.34 -8.96 -19.99
N LYS A 12 4.29 -8.18 -19.45
CA LYS A 12 4.34 -7.76 -18.05
C LYS A 12 3.17 -6.86 -17.67
N ASP A 13 2.83 -5.89 -18.52
CA ASP A 13 1.64 -5.04 -18.34
C ASP A 13 0.38 -5.88 -18.16
N LYS A 14 0.21 -6.90 -19.02
CA LYS A 14 -0.95 -7.81 -18.93
C LYS A 14 -0.97 -8.65 -17.66
N ILE A 15 0.19 -8.94 -17.06
CA ILE A 15 0.25 -9.61 -15.76
C ILE A 15 -0.32 -8.65 -14.71
N ILE A 16 0.16 -7.40 -14.66
CA ILE A 16 -0.31 -6.40 -13.69
C ILE A 16 -1.78 -6.03 -13.91
N GLU A 17 -2.23 -5.86 -15.15
CA GLU A 17 -3.62 -5.61 -15.51
C GLU A 17 -4.54 -6.70 -14.91
N LYS A 18 -4.18 -7.97 -15.12
CA LYS A 18 -4.99 -9.12 -14.68
C LYS A 18 -4.89 -9.41 -13.20
N THR A 19 -3.73 -9.17 -12.59
CA THR A 19 -3.45 -9.59 -11.22
C THR A 19 -3.61 -8.47 -10.21
N VAL A 20 -3.40 -7.21 -10.57
CA VAL A 20 -3.49 -6.06 -9.65
C VAL A 20 -4.62 -5.12 -10.06
N GLU A 21 -4.57 -4.54 -11.27
CA GLU A 21 -5.50 -3.48 -11.67
C GLU A 21 -6.96 -3.92 -11.60
N LYS A 22 -7.26 -5.13 -12.09
CA LYS A 22 -8.62 -5.69 -12.07
C LYS A 22 -9.22 -5.78 -10.66
N GLN A 23 -8.41 -5.87 -9.61
CA GLN A 23 -8.91 -5.95 -8.23
C GLN A 23 -9.31 -4.59 -7.66
N LYS A 24 -8.85 -3.50 -8.28
CA LYS A 24 -9.08 -2.14 -7.79
C LYS A 24 -10.58 -1.84 -7.68
N ASP A 25 -11.38 -2.25 -8.65
CA ASP A 25 -12.81 -1.96 -8.69
C ASP A 25 -13.58 -2.54 -7.49
N ASP A 26 -13.24 -3.78 -7.10
CA ASP A 26 -13.84 -4.44 -5.94
C ASP A 26 -13.43 -3.74 -4.62
N ILE A 27 -12.19 -3.27 -4.54
CA ILE A 27 -11.69 -2.50 -3.40
C ILE A 27 -12.39 -1.14 -3.33
N LEU A 28 -12.45 -0.39 -4.44
CA LEU A 28 -13.10 0.91 -4.51
C LEU A 28 -14.58 0.83 -4.16
N SER A 29 -15.26 -0.23 -4.57
CA SER A 29 -16.66 -0.48 -4.19
C SER A 29 -16.85 -0.56 -2.67
N LYS A 30 -15.91 -1.16 -1.94
CA LYS A 30 -15.93 -1.20 -0.47
C LYS A 30 -15.53 0.15 0.13
N VAL A 31 -14.54 0.83 -0.44
CA VAL A 31 -14.10 2.16 -0.01
C VAL A 31 -15.25 3.18 -0.08
N TYR A 32 -16.04 3.15 -1.14
CA TYR A 32 -17.18 4.05 -1.30
C TYR A 32 -18.35 3.75 -0.36
N GLY A 33 -18.31 2.63 0.37
CA GLY A 33 -19.21 2.35 1.48
C GLY A 33 -18.76 2.96 2.81
N LEU A 34 -17.60 3.62 2.89
CA LEU A 34 -17.12 4.25 4.12
C LEU A 34 -17.83 5.58 4.38
N GLU A 35 -18.43 5.72 5.56
CA GLU A 35 -19.11 6.96 5.99
C GLU A 35 -18.12 8.08 6.30
N ASN A 36 -16.98 7.74 6.92
CA ASN A 36 -15.95 8.70 7.24
C ASN A 36 -15.22 9.17 5.95
N SER A 37 -15.45 10.42 5.56
CA SER A 37 -14.89 10.99 4.32
C SER A 37 -13.37 11.06 4.28
N PHE A 38 -12.70 11.13 5.45
CA PHE A 38 -11.25 11.03 5.51
C PHE A 38 -10.79 9.62 5.17
N TYR A 39 -11.37 8.59 5.79
CA TYR A 39 -11.03 7.19 5.50
C TYR A 39 -11.37 6.81 4.05
N LEU A 40 -12.51 7.27 3.53
CA LEU A 40 -12.88 7.10 2.12
C LEU A 40 -11.78 7.67 1.21
N SER A 41 -11.47 8.96 1.33
CA SER A 41 -10.48 9.60 0.46
C SER A 41 -9.06 9.07 0.67
N PHE A 42 -8.74 8.61 1.87
CA PHE A 42 -7.46 7.97 2.17
C PHE A 42 -7.34 6.63 1.44
N TYR A 43 -8.29 5.71 1.62
CA TYR A 43 -8.20 4.37 1.05
C TYR A 43 -8.47 4.32 -0.46
N GLU A 44 -9.27 5.24 -0.99
CA GLU A 44 -9.41 5.44 -2.44
C GLU A 44 -8.04 5.74 -3.06
N LEU A 45 -7.33 6.72 -2.51
CA LEU A 45 -6.00 7.08 -2.99
C LEU A 45 -4.97 5.97 -2.76
N VAL A 46 -5.03 5.24 -1.64
CA VAL A 46 -4.14 4.08 -1.44
C VAL A 46 -4.36 3.03 -2.54
N ALA A 47 -5.61 2.73 -2.89
CA ALA A 47 -5.92 1.77 -3.95
C ALA A 47 -5.39 2.26 -5.32
N GLU A 48 -5.64 3.52 -5.68
CA GLU A 48 -5.14 4.10 -6.94
C GLU A 48 -3.60 4.09 -7.01
N PHE A 49 -2.94 4.54 -5.94
CA PHE A 49 -1.47 4.57 -5.89
C PHE A 49 -0.85 3.18 -5.88
N THR A 50 -1.53 2.18 -5.32
CA THR A 50 -1.02 0.79 -5.37
C THR A 50 -0.98 0.26 -6.81
N VAL A 51 -1.96 0.61 -7.65
CA VAL A 51 -1.92 0.23 -9.08
C VAL A 51 -0.81 0.97 -9.81
N ILE A 52 -0.64 2.27 -9.54
CA ILE A 52 0.45 3.06 -10.12
C ILE A 52 1.81 2.47 -9.74
N ASP A 53 2.01 2.19 -8.45
CA ASP A 53 3.21 1.55 -7.92
C ASP A 53 3.46 0.18 -8.58
N ALA A 54 2.41 -0.59 -8.88
CA ALA A 54 2.55 -1.87 -9.56
C ALA A 54 3.13 -1.69 -10.98
N TYR A 55 2.57 -0.77 -11.77
CA TYR A 55 3.08 -0.50 -13.12
C TYR A 55 4.51 0.04 -13.10
N GLU A 56 4.79 1.03 -12.25
CA GLU A 56 6.11 1.64 -12.16
C GLU A 56 7.19 0.60 -11.76
N PHE A 57 6.95 -0.15 -10.69
CA PHE A 57 8.01 -0.98 -10.09
C PHE A 57 8.06 -2.42 -10.61
N PHE A 58 6.96 -2.99 -11.10
CA PHE A 58 6.99 -4.34 -11.66
C PHE A 58 7.25 -4.34 -13.17
N VAL A 59 6.89 -3.26 -13.87
CA VAL A 59 6.97 -3.22 -15.34
C VAL A 59 7.98 -2.22 -15.85
N GLU A 60 7.89 -0.95 -15.46
CA GLU A 60 8.68 0.12 -16.07
C GLU A 60 10.14 0.15 -15.60
N LEU A 61 10.36 -0.01 -14.31
CA LEU A 61 11.67 0.22 -13.69
C LEU A 61 12.58 -1.02 -13.76
N ASP A 62 13.16 -1.31 -14.93
CA ASP A 62 14.19 -2.34 -15.05
C ASP A 62 15.54 -1.83 -14.51
N CYS A 63 15.86 -2.15 -13.25
CA CYS A 63 17.12 -1.78 -12.62
C CYS A 63 17.64 -2.84 -11.65
N GLN A 64 18.93 -2.76 -11.33
CA GLN A 64 19.59 -3.73 -10.47
C GLN A 64 18.95 -3.78 -9.08
N SER A 65 18.67 -5.00 -8.61
CA SER A 65 18.02 -5.26 -7.32
C SER A 65 16.56 -4.79 -7.24
N ASN A 66 15.91 -4.48 -8.36
CA ASN A 66 14.47 -4.30 -8.38
C ASN A 66 13.76 -5.62 -8.07
N PHE A 67 13.42 -5.77 -6.80
CA PHE A 67 12.77 -6.94 -6.27
C PHE A 67 11.42 -7.25 -6.93
N PHE A 68 10.66 -6.25 -7.36
CA PHE A 68 9.35 -6.47 -7.97
C PHE A 68 9.47 -6.91 -9.42
N TYR A 69 10.31 -6.21 -10.20
CA TYR A 69 10.59 -6.53 -11.60
C TYR A 69 11.13 -7.96 -11.76
N ASP A 70 12.00 -8.39 -10.85
CA ASP A 70 12.59 -9.74 -10.84
C ASP A 70 11.56 -10.84 -10.49
N ASN A 71 10.43 -10.48 -9.89
CA ASN A 71 9.43 -11.43 -9.38
C ASN A 71 8.04 -11.30 -10.02
N ILE A 72 7.88 -10.46 -11.05
CA ILE A 72 6.60 -10.23 -11.72
C ILE A 72 5.94 -11.52 -12.25
N GLU A 73 6.72 -12.47 -12.74
CA GLU A 73 6.21 -13.75 -13.26
C GLU A 73 5.57 -14.64 -12.16
N LEU A 74 5.81 -14.33 -10.89
CA LEU A 74 5.14 -14.98 -9.77
C LEU A 74 3.75 -14.40 -9.50
N MET A 75 3.41 -13.24 -10.06
CA MET A 75 2.15 -12.58 -9.76
C MET A 75 0.96 -13.44 -10.22
N ASP A 76 0.05 -13.64 -9.28
CA ASP A 76 -1.26 -14.22 -9.46
C ASP A 76 -2.28 -13.34 -8.74
N GLU A 77 -3.56 -13.69 -8.85
CA GLU A 77 -4.64 -12.93 -8.20
C GLU A 77 -4.46 -12.84 -6.67
N GLU A 78 -3.91 -13.88 -6.05
CA GLU A 78 -3.68 -13.88 -4.61
C GLU A 78 -2.55 -12.92 -4.22
N ARG A 79 -1.43 -12.91 -4.96
CA ARG A 79 -0.34 -11.94 -4.74
C ARG A 79 -0.76 -10.52 -5.05
N GLY A 80 -1.64 -10.31 -6.02
CA GLY A 80 -2.27 -9.01 -6.26
C GLY A 80 -3.04 -8.51 -5.03
N ARG A 81 -3.88 -9.37 -4.42
CA ARG A 81 -4.59 -9.04 -3.17
C ARG A 81 -3.62 -8.68 -2.06
N ARG A 82 -2.57 -9.49 -1.89
CA ARG A 82 -1.53 -9.25 -0.89
C ARG A 82 -0.80 -7.95 -1.12
N PHE A 83 -0.56 -7.55 -2.37
CA PHE A 83 0.08 -6.28 -2.67
C PHE A 83 -0.77 -5.10 -2.19
N PHE A 84 -2.08 -5.09 -2.45
CA PHE A 84 -2.97 -4.09 -1.88
C PHE A 84 -2.95 -4.09 -0.35
N LYS A 85 -3.06 -5.27 0.28
CA LYS A 85 -3.06 -5.39 1.74
C LYS A 85 -1.78 -4.82 2.36
N ILE A 86 -0.61 -5.20 1.86
CA ILE A 86 0.68 -4.75 2.43
C ILE A 86 0.91 -3.24 2.21
N MET A 87 0.48 -2.70 1.06
CA MET A 87 0.56 -1.26 0.81
C MET A 87 -0.40 -0.46 1.70
N ALA A 88 -1.62 -0.98 1.92
CA ALA A 88 -2.56 -0.41 2.87
C ALA A 88 -2.00 -0.42 4.31
N MET A 89 -1.37 -1.53 4.74
CA MET A 89 -0.68 -1.59 6.03
C MET A 89 0.40 -0.49 6.14
N HIS A 90 1.28 -0.40 5.13
CA HIS A 90 2.38 0.57 5.12
C HIS A 90 1.86 2.00 5.26
N HIS A 91 0.92 2.38 4.40
CA HIS A 91 0.43 3.75 4.32
C HIS A 91 -0.37 4.12 5.58
N THR A 92 -1.18 3.20 6.09
CA THR A 92 -1.93 3.38 7.36
C THR A 92 -0.98 3.58 8.53
N ILE A 93 0.03 2.71 8.69
CA ILE A 93 1.05 2.84 9.74
C ILE A 93 1.74 4.20 9.63
N LYS A 94 2.21 4.58 8.44
CA LYS A 94 2.89 5.86 8.23
C LYS A 94 1.98 7.07 8.53
N MET A 95 0.68 6.97 8.23
CA MET A 95 -0.29 8.02 8.55
C MET A 95 -0.50 8.16 10.06
N LEU A 96 -0.75 7.05 10.76
CA LEU A 96 -0.94 7.04 12.21
C LEU A 96 0.30 7.55 12.97
N ARG A 97 1.51 7.22 12.49
CA ARG A 97 2.78 7.68 13.09
C ARG A 97 2.99 9.18 13.06
N LYS A 98 2.29 9.91 12.17
CA LYS A 98 2.38 11.38 12.14
C LYS A 98 1.71 12.05 13.34
N LYS A 99 1.07 11.27 14.22
CA LYS A 99 0.38 11.75 15.44
C LYS A 99 -0.50 12.97 15.13
N ARG A 100 -1.30 12.85 14.06
CA ARG A 100 -2.29 13.88 13.74
C ARG A 100 -3.41 13.76 14.77
N ASP A 101 -3.82 14.91 15.31
CA ASP A 101 -4.90 14.97 16.29
C ASP A 101 -6.10 14.16 15.75
N ASN A 102 -6.66 13.30 16.63
CA ASN A 102 -7.90 12.54 16.42
C ASN A 102 -7.89 11.40 15.40
N LEU A 103 -6.74 10.97 14.86
CA LEU A 103 -6.69 9.68 14.17
C LEU A 103 -6.57 8.55 15.18
N ASP A 104 -7.66 7.80 15.34
CA ASP A 104 -7.69 6.60 16.15
C ASP A 104 -7.11 5.40 15.38
N MET A 105 -6.24 4.63 16.06
CA MET A 105 -5.58 3.48 15.44
C MET A 105 -6.56 2.33 15.21
N GLU A 106 -7.45 2.08 16.17
CA GLU A 106 -8.40 0.98 16.12
C GLU A 106 -9.41 1.23 15.00
N ASP A 107 -10.02 2.41 14.95
CA ASP A 107 -10.98 2.80 13.91
C ASP A 107 -10.36 2.69 12.51
N MET A 108 -9.20 3.31 12.30
CA MET A 108 -8.55 3.31 10.99
C MET A 108 -8.12 1.89 10.59
N SER A 109 -7.62 1.08 11.53
CA SER A 109 -7.25 -0.31 11.25
C SER A 109 -8.47 -1.18 10.91
N ASN A 110 -9.59 -1.02 11.61
CA ASN A 110 -10.83 -1.75 11.34
C ASN A 110 -11.40 -1.40 9.96
N CYS A 111 -11.36 -0.11 9.57
CA CYS A 111 -11.70 0.30 8.21
C CYS A 111 -10.80 -0.37 7.18
N MET A 112 -9.48 -0.39 7.40
CA MET A 112 -8.54 -1.07 6.51
C MET A 112 -8.84 -2.57 6.39
N PHE A 113 -9.04 -3.26 7.52
CA PHE A 113 -9.31 -4.70 7.55
C PHE A 113 -10.58 -5.04 6.78
N SER A 114 -11.63 -4.23 6.93
CA SER A 114 -12.88 -4.40 6.19
C SER A 114 -12.70 -4.18 4.68
N VAL A 115 -12.13 -3.04 4.28
CA VAL A 115 -11.94 -2.66 2.87
C VAL A 115 -11.11 -3.70 2.12
N TYR A 116 -9.98 -4.10 2.70
CA TYR A 116 -9.04 -5.00 2.04
C TYR A 116 -9.25 -6.47 2.40
N SER A 117 -10.28 -6.77 3.20
CA SER A 117 -10.67 -8.13 3.62
C SER A 117 -9.50 -8.89 4.24
N PHE A 118 -8.98 -8.35 5.35
CA PHE A 118 -7.92 -8.98 6.11
C PHE A 118 -8.44 -10.21 6.87
N ASP A 119 -7.59 -11.23 6.99
CA ASP A 119 -7.80 -12.34 7.92
C ASP A 119 -7.12 -12.09 9.27
N GLU A 120 -7.36 -12.99 10.24
CA GLU A 120 -6.83 -12.86 11.60
C GLU A 120 -5.30 -12.79 11.65
N ASP A 121 -4.58 -13.46 10.75
CA ASP A 121 -3.12 -13.48 10.76
C ASP A 121 -2.54 -12.23 10.12
N GLU A 122 -3.20 -11.70 9.09
CA GLU A 122 -2.89 -10.40 8.50
C GLU A 122 -3.17 -9.24 9.47
N GLU A 123 -4.25 -9.32 10.26
CA GLU A 123 -4.52 -8.36 11.34
C GLU A 123 -3.42 -8.39 12.41
N LYS A 124 -2.99 -9.58 12.83
CA LYS A 124 -1.87 -9.75 13.77
C LYS A 124 -0.59 -9.18 13.18
N LEU A 125 -0.32 -9.44 11.90
CA LEU A 125 0.83 -8.87 11.20
C LEU A 125 0.79 -7.34 11.21
N PHE A 126 -0.34 -6.72 10.89
CA PHE A 126 -0.48 -5.26 10.97
C PHE A 126 -0.21 -4.75 12.38
N LYS A 127 -0.81 -5.35 13.42
CA LYS A 127 -0.64 -4.94 14.82
C LYS A 127 0.83 -5.02 15.24
N LEU A 128 1.55 -6.08 14.85
CA LEU A 128 2.98 -6.23 15.11
C LEU A 128 3.81 -5.17 14.37
N LEU A 129 3.55 -4.95 13.08
CA LEU A 129 4.23 -3.93 12.29
C LEU A 129 4.00 -2.52 12.84
N TYR A 130 2.78 -2.21 13.26
CA TYR A 130 2.45 -0.94 13.91
C TYR A 130 3.22 -0.77 15.22
N LEU A 131 3.22 -1.77 16.11
CA LEU A 131 3.98 -1.74 17.36
C LEU A 131 5.49 -1.55 17.12
N CYS A 132 6.05 -2.26 16.15
CA CYS A 132 7.44 -2.08 15.73
C CYS A 132 7.70 -0.65 15.25
N SER A 133 6.76 -0.07 14.49
CA SER A 133 6.89 1.29 13.99
C SER A 133 6.87 2.36 15.09
N VAL A 134 6.18 2.09 16.20
CA VAL A 134 6.08 3.00 17.35
C VAL A 134 7.28 2.85 18.28
N ASN A 135 7.71 1.61 18.56
CA ASN A 135 8.74 1.32 19.56
C ASN A 135 10.16 1.26 18.97
N PHE A 136 10.30 0.94 17.68
CA PHE A 136 11.56 0.66 17.00
C PHE A 136 11.61 1.37 15.63
N GLU A 137 11.40 2.69 15.66
CA GLU A 137 11.27 3.53 14.46
C GLU A 137 12.40 3.32 13.43
N ASN A 138 13.64 3.23 13.89
CA ASN A 138 14.82 3.09 13.02
C ASN A 138 14.90 1.69 12.38
N GLN A 139 14.30 0.68 13.01
CA GLN A 139 14.30 -0.70 12.54
C GLN A 139 13.08 -1.02 11.67
N PHE A 140 12.03 -0.20 11.76
CA PHE A 140 10.79 -0.43 11.04
C PHE A 140 10.95 -0.53 9.52
N PRO A 141 11.70 0.34 8.82
CA PRO A 141 11.84 0.24 7.36
C PRO A 141 12.38 -1.11 6.91
N ALA A 142 13.50 -1.56 7.51
CA ALA A 142 14.11 -2.84 7.20
C ALA A 142 13.22 -4.03 7.56
N LEU A 143 12.53 -3.97 8.70
CA LEU A 143 11.61 -5.02 9.12
C LEU A 143 10.41 -5.10 8.17
N PHE A 144 9.83 -3.95 7.81
CA PHE A 144 8.71 -3.87 6.88
C PHE A 144 9.10 -4.40 5.49
N ALA A 145 10.27 -4.01 4.98
CA ALA A 145 10.76 -4.48 3.68
C ALA A 145 10.93 -6.01 3.62
N ARG A 146 11.43 -6.62 4.70
CA ARG A 146 11.51 -8.09 4.83
C ARG A 146 10.13 -8.73 4.92
N SER A 147 9.24 -8.18 5.74
CA SER A 147 7.86 -8.66 5.84
C SER A 147 7.14 -8.58 4.50
N LEU A 148 7.32 -7.50 3.73
CA LEU A 148 6.78 -7.34 2.39
C LEU A 148 7.27 -8.44 1.45
N GLY A 149 8.59 -8.66 1.37
CA GLY A 149 9.14 -9.71 0.50
C GLY A 149 8.64 -11.11 0.85
N LYS A 150 8.56 -11.40 2.15
CA LYS A 150 8.07 -12.68 2.65
C LYS A 150 6.58 -12.87 2.40
N TYR A 151 5.78 -11.86 2.67
CA TYR A 151 4.32 -11.91 2.55
C TYR A 151 3.88 -11.99 1.09
N LEU A 152 4.47 -11.16 0.23
CA LEU A 152 4.09 -11.04 -1.17
C LEU A 152 4.60 -12.23 -2.00
N PHE A 153 5.87 -12.61 -1.85
CA PHE A 153 6.50 -13.63 -2.71
C PHE A 153 6.99 -14.88 -1.98
N GLY A 154 6.87 -14.95 -0.65
CA GLY A 154 7.45 -16.05 0.13
C GLY A 154 8.97 -16.01 0.24
N LYS A 155 9.61 -14.90 -0.16
CA LYS A 155 11.07 -14.77 -0.29
C LYS A 155 11.67 -13.98 0.87
N GLU A 156 12.80 -14.46 1.39
CA GLU A 156 13.60 -13.70 2.35
C GLU A 156 14.38 -12.60 1.62
N VAL A 157 14.36 -11.40 2.18
CA VAL A 157 15.11 -10.24 1.66
C VAL A 157 16.37 -10.07 2.50
N GLU A 158 17.42 -10.82 2.14
CA GLU A 158 18.71 -10.81 2.84
C GLU A 158 19.72 -9.87 2.19
N ASN A 159 19.64 -9.69 0.86
CA ASN A 159 20.55 -8.83 0.12
C ASN A 159 20.35 -7.36 0.54
N PRO A 160 21.39 -6.66 1.03
CA PRO A 160 21.29 -5.26 1.45
C PRO A 160 20.81 -4.30 0.35
N PHE A 161 21.15 -4.55 -0.92
CA PHE A 161 20.72 -3.73 -2.04
C PHE A 161 19.24 -3.91 -2.35
N THR A 162 18.74 -5.14 -2.30
CA THR A 162 17.31 -5.44 -2.44
C THR A 162 16.50 -4.85 -1.28
N LEU A 163 17.05 -4.93 -0.06
CA LEU A 163 16.44 -4.32 1.11
C LEU A 163 16.33 -2.80 0.96
N ALA A 164 17.43 -2.13 0.62
CA ALA A 164 17.45 -0.69 0.38
C ALA A 164 16.53 -0.27 -0.78
N PHE A 165 16.40 -1.10 -1.81
CA PHE A 165 15.46 -0.87 -2.91
C PHE A 165 14.01 -0.87 -2.42
N ILE A 166 13.58 -1.89 -1.66
CA ILE A 166 12.22 -1.97 -1.13
C ILE A 166 11.95 -0.83 -0.13
N GLU A 167 12.93 -0.46 0.71
CA GLU A 167 12.80 0.68 1.62
C GLU A 167 12.57 2.00 0.86
N ASN A 168 13.34 2.22 -0.21
CA ASN A 168 13.18 3.40 -1.08
C ASN A 168 11.84 3.38 -1.81
N PHE A 169 11.41 2.21 -2.30
CA PHE A 169 10.07 2.02 -2.89
C PHE A 169 8.98 2.46 -1.90
N CYS A 170 8.97 1.90 -0.69
CA CYS A 170 7.97 2.23 0.33
C CYS A 170 7.98 3.72 0.70
N TYR A 171 9.17 4.32 0.81
CA TYR A 171 9.33 5.75 1.08
C TYR A 171 8.74 6.61 -0.05
N ASN A 172 9.09 6.33 -1.30
CA ASN A 172 8.63 7.09 -2.46
C ASN A 172 7.13 6.93 -2.69
N SER A 173 6.61 5.69 -2.65
CA SER A 173 5.18 5.38 -2.73
C SER A 173 4.37 6.22 -1.74
N TYR A 174 4.76 6.22 -0.46
CA TYR A 174 4.04 6.98 0.56
C TYR A 174 4.14 8.50 0.38
N ASN A 175 5.29 9.02 -0.06
CA ASN A 175 5.47 10.46 -0.26
C ASN A 175 4.68 10.97 -1.47
N SER A 176 4.67 10.22 -2.57
CA SER A 176 3.86 10.52 -3.74
C SER A 176 2.37 10.51 -3.37
N PHE A 177 1.90 9.44 -2.72
CA PHE A 177 0.54 9.36 -2.18
C PHE A 177 0.19 10.56 -1.30
N LEU A 178 1.04 10.89 -0.31
CA LEU A 178 0.79 11.98 0.62
C LEU A 178 0.73 13.33 -0.09
N GLY A 179 1.61 13.54 -1.08
CA GLY A 179 1.64 14.74 -1.91
C GLY A 179 0.28 14.98 -2.59
N TYR A 180 -0.35 13.92 -3.09
CA TYR A 180 -1.68 14.00 -3.70
C TYR A 180 -2.79 14.19 -2.66
N LEU A 181 -2.79 13.40 -1.58
CA LEU A 181 -3.78 13.50 -0.52
C LEU A 181 -3.81 14.92 0.08
N SER A 182 -2.65 15.56 0.23
CA SER A 182 -2.52 16.89 0.85
C SER A 182 -2.43 18.08 -0.12
N LYS A 183 -2.53 17.84 -1.44
CA LYS A 183 -2.29 18.87 -2.48
C LYS A 183 -3.17 20.11 -2.34
N TYR A 184 -4.47 19.91 -2.12
CA TYR A 184 -5.47 20.99 -2.09
C TYR A 184 -6.04 21.25 -0.69
N ILE A 185 -6.14 20.20 0.12
CA ILE A 185 -6.68 20.27 1.48
C ILE A 185 -5.68 19.58 2.40
N SER A 186 -5.23 20.28 3.45
CA SER A 186 -4.31 19.71 4.42
C SER A 186 -4.93 18.52 5.15
N ILE A 187 -4.09 17.56 5.57
CA ILE A 187 -4.54 16.36 6.29
C ILE A 187 -5.37 16.72 7.53
N ASN A 188 -4.88 17.66 8.35
CA ASN A 188 -5.60 18.11 9.54
C ASN A 188 -6.99 18.70 9.22
N ARG A 189 -7.11 19.40 8.07
CA ARG A 189 -8.41 19.94 7.66
C ARG A 189 -9.35 18.83 7.20
N ARG A 190 -8.85 17.81 6.49
CA ARG A 190 -9.67 16.65 6.10
C ARG A 190 -10.21 15.89 7.31
N ILE A 191 -9.36 15.64 8.31
CA ILE A 191 -9.75 14.96 9.55
C ILE A 191 -10.88 15.73 10.26
N LYS A 192 -10.70 17.04 10.45
CA LYS A 192 -11.72 17.90 11.07
C LYS A 192 -13.05 17.94 10.30
N ILE A 193 -13.01 17.89 8.97
CA ILE A 193 -14.23 17.85 8.16
C ILE A 193 -14.97 16.53 8.40
N ALA A 194 -14.25 15.41 8.41
CA ALA A 194 -14.84 14.10 8.66
C ALA A 194 -15.47 13.99 10.05
N GLU A 195 -14.82 14.53 11.10
CA GLU A 195 -15.39 14.59 12.46
C GLU A 195 -16.70 15.36 12.49
N ASN A 196 -16.75 16.54 11.86
CA ASN A 196 -17.94 17.37 11.87
C ASN A 196 -19.12 16.76 11.10
N GLN A 197 -18.86 15.91 10.10
CA GLN A 197 -19.91 15.18 9.38
C GLN A 197 -20.58 14.16 10.29
N LEU A 198 -19.80 13.40 11.05
CA LEU A 198 -20.32 12.41 12.00
C LEU A 198 -21.17 13.05 13.12
N ILE A 199 -20.82 14.27 13.55
CA ILE A 199 -21.58 15.01 14.58
C ILE A 199 -22.93 15.53 14.05
N MET A 200 -23.04 15.83 12.75
CA MET A 200 -24.30 16.32 12.16
C MET A 200 -25.28 15.19 11.80
N GLU A 201 -24.79 13.96 11.67
CA GLU A 201 -25.59 12.78 11.32
C GLU A 201 -26.04 11.95 12.54
N ALA A 202 -25.50 12.25 13.74
CA ALA A 202 -25.86 11.65 15.03
C ALA A 202 -26.94 12.46 15.78
#